data_AF-A0A1B0D277-F1
#
_entry.id   AF-A0A1B0D277-F1
#
_cell.length_a   1.000
_cell.length_b   1.000
_cell.length_c   1.000
_cell.angle_alpha   90.00
_cell.angle_beta   90.00
_cell.angle_gamma   90.00
#
_symmetry.space_group_name_H-M   'P 1'
#
loop_
_entity.id
_entity.type
_entity.pdbx_description
1 polymer ?
#
loop_
_entity_poly.entity_id
_entity_poly.type
_entity_poly.pdbx_seq_one_letter_code
_entity_poly.pdbx_strand_id
1 'polypeptide(L)'
;MSCKKYPMMLSNLDDIPPLKFGNYKLVFDSELSDYSREVARIELRETEEVAKKAIWELRKALENEKNLVTPLHNDYWLIKFLRPCKFYPESARNLIKRYYEFKEKHSSIYDGLLPSKLTQLFLADIVK
;
A
#
# COMPACT_ATOMS: atom_id res chain seq x y z
N MET A 1 -12.10 14.75 10.39
CA MET A 1 -12.02 13.49 9.65
C MET A 1 -11.73 12.40 10.65
N SER A 2 -12.56 11.36 10.75
CA SER A 2 -12.35 10.25 11.69
C SER A 2 -11.00 9.58 11.38
N CYS A 3 -10.13 9.45 12.39
CA CYS A 3 -8.88 8.72 12.26
C CYS A 3 -9.24 7.23 12.14
N LYS A 4 -9.29 6.70 10.92
CA LYS A 4 -9.59 5.29 10.68
C LYS A 4 -8.58 4.43 11.46
N LYS A 5 -9.06 3.39 12.14
CA LYS A 5 -8.20 2.47 12.91
C LYS A 5 -7.18 1.74 12.03
N TYR A 6 -7.55 1.43 10.78
CA TYR A 6 -6.69 0.75 9.80
C TYR A 6 -6.55 1.58 8.50
N PRO A 7 -5.84 2.71 8.56
CA PRO A 7 -5.75 3.67 7.44
C PRO A 7 -5.06 3.08 6.19
N MET A 8 -4.26 2.03 6.34
CA MET A 8 -3.57 1.32 5.27
C MET A 8 -4.47 0.40 4.42
N MET A 9 -5.62 -0.04 4.95
CA MET A 9 -6.47 -1.02 4.26
C MET A 9 -7.35 -0.42 3.15
N LEU A 10 -7.36 0.91 2.99
CA LEU A 10 -8.24 1.64 2.06
C LEU A 10 -9.73 1.23 2.15
N SER A 11 -10.14 0.68 3.29
CA SER A 11 -11.50 0.23 3.56
C SER A 11 -12.19 1.15 4.58
N ASN A 12 -13.49 0.97 4.77
CA ASN A 12 -14.28 1.63 5.82
C ASN A 12 -14.46 0.72 7.04
N LEU A 13 -13.57 -0.24 7.24
CA LEU A 13 -13.61 -1.14 8.38
C LEU A 13 -13.00 -0.46 9.60
N ASP A 14 -13.78 -0.35 10.67
CA ASP A 14 -13.32 0.17 11.96
C ASP A 14 -12.64 -0.91 12.80
N ASP A 15 -13.07 -2.17 12.67
CA ASP A 15 -12.50 -3.33 13.36
C ASP A 15 -12.26 -4.49 12.40
N ILE A 16 -11.14 -5.21 12.60
CA ILE A 16 -10.83 -6.44 11.88
C ILE A 16 -11.12 -7.60 12.83
N PRO A 17 -12.15 -8.42 12.54
CA PRO A 17 -12.48 -9.54 13.42
C PRO A 17 -11.33 -10.57 13.41
N PRO A 18 -11.00 -11.14 14.58
CA PRO A 18 -9.97 -12.15 14.66
C PRO A 18 -10.42 -13.44 13.97
N LEU A 19 -9.52 -14.07 13.22
CA LEU A 19 -9.77 -15.35 12.56
C LEU A 19 -9.49 -16.49 13.55
N LYS A 20 -10.49 -17.33 13.81
CA LYS A 20 -10.31 -18.55 14.61
C LYS A 20 -9.89 -19.70 13.70
N PHE A 21 -8.76 -20.34 14.03
CA PHE A 21 -8.27 -21.52 13.34
C PHE A 21 -7.96 -22.61 14.37
N GLY A 22 -8.90 -23.54 14.57
CA GLY A 22 -8.85 -24.51 15.68
C GLY A 22 -8.78 -23.80 17.03
N ASN A 23 -7.71 -24.06 17.78
CA ASN A 23 -7.45 -23.43 19.09
C ASN A 23 -6.71 -22.08 18.99
N TYR A 24 -6.33 -21.65 17.78
CA TYR A 24 -5.59 -20.41 17.56
C TYR A 24 -6.53 -19.26 17.23
N LYS A 25 -6.21 -18.09 17.77
CA LYS A 25 -6.85 -16.81 17.45
C LYS A 25 -5.85 -15.94 16.72
N LEU A 26 -6.02 -15.83 15.40
CA LEU A 26 -5.20 -14.96 14.56
C LEU A 26 -5.78 -13.54 14.63
N VAL A 27 -4.97 -12.61 15.12
CA VAL A 27 -5.30 -11.18 15.21
C VAL A 27 -4.42 -10.44 14.23
N PHE A 28 -5.02 -9.49 13.52
CA PHE A 28 -4.25 -8.60 12.66
C PHE A 28 -3.50 -7.58 13.51
N ASP A 29 -2.17 -7.66 13.49
CA ASP A 29 -1.30 -6.66 14.11
C ASP A 29 -0.88 -5.64 13.05
N SER A 30 -1.23 -4.38 13.27
CA SER A 30 -0.90 -3.27 12.38
C SER A 30 0.47 -2.67 12.64
N GLU A 31 1.05 -2.94 13.81
CA GLU A 31 2.31 -2.32 14.23
C GLU A 31 3.51 -3.05 13.66
N LEU A 32 4.52 -2.29 13.27
CA LEU A 32 5.81 -2.86 12.86
C LEU A 32 6.56 -3.36 14.09
N SER A 33 7.11 -4.58 14.00
CA SER A 33 8.06 -5.07 15.00
C SER A 33 9.33 -4.20 15.03
N ASP A 34 10.03 -4.18 16.17
CA ASP A 34 11.30 -3.44 16.30
C ASP A 34 12.35 -3.89 15.28
N TYR A 35 12.41 -5.20 15.02
CA TYR A 35 13.25 -5.77 13.98
C TYR A 35 12.92 -5.20 12.60
N SER A 36 11.64 -5.16 12.22
CA SER A 36 11.20 -4.61 10.93
C SER A 36 11.51 -3.12 10.80
N ARG A 37 11.39 -2.34 11.89
CA ARG A 37 11.76 -0.91 11.88
C ARG A 37 13.26 -0.73 11.68
N GLU A 38 14.09 -1.55 12.31
CA GLU A 38 15.54 -1.47 12.15
C GLU A 38 15.99 -1.85 10.74
N VAL A 39 15.40 -2.90 10.15
CA VAL A 39 15.62 -3.26 8.74
C VAL A 39 15.24 -2.10 7.82
N ALA A 40 14.06 -1.49 8.00
CA ALA A 40 13.63 -0.35 7.20
C ALA A 40 14.57 0.86 7.35
N ARG A 41 15.05 1.14 8.57
CA ARG A 41 16.01 2.20 8.85
C ARG A 41 17.32 1.98 8.09
N ILE A 42 17.86 0.76 8.10
CA ILE A 42 19.14 0.41 7.44
C ILE A 42 18.98 0.36 5.92
N GLU A 43 18.02 -0.41 5.41
CA GLU A 43 17.94 -0.74 3.98
C GLU A 43 17.24 0.35 3.16
N LEU A 44 16.25 1.03 3.75
CA LEU A 44 15.39 2.00 3.07
C LEU A 44 15.67 3.44 3.49
N ARG A 45 16.51 3.64 4.51
CA ARG A 45 16.77 4.96 5.13
C ARG A 45 15.50 5.56 5.74
N GLU A 46 14.60 4.71 6.21
CA GLU A 46 13.32 5.10 6.81
C GLU A 46 13.54 5.58 8.26
N THR A 47 13.90 6.85 8.42
CA THR A 47 13.81 7.57 9.72
C THR A 47 12.55 8.44 9.75
N GLU A 48 12.13 8.88 10.92
CA GLU A 48 10.94 9.73 11.07
C GLU A 48 11.06 11.03 10.27
N GLU A 49 12.24 11.66 10.28
CA GLU A 49 12.53 12.90 9.56
C GLU A 49 12.53 12.69 8.05
N VAL A 50 13.21 11.63 7.58
CA VAL A 50 13.28 11.29 6.16
C VAL A 50 11.89 10.95 5.64
N ALA A 51 11.12 10.15 6.38
CA ALA A 51 9.76 9.77 6.00
C ALA A 51 8.85 10.98 5.90
N LYS A 52 8.81 11.85 6.93
CA LYS A 52 7.98 13.07 6.92
C LYS A 52 8.33 13.99 5.76
N LYS A 53 9.62 14.23 5.51
CA LYS A 53 10.10 15.06 4.41
C LYS A 53 9.71 14.47 3.06
N ALA A 54 9.99 13.19 2.84
CA ALA A 54 9.73 12.52 1.57
C ALA A 54 8.23 12.42 1.26
N ILE A 55 7.38 12.18 2.27
CA ILE A 55 5.92 12.20 2.13
C ILE A 55 5.45 13.59 1.67
N TRP A 56 5.93 14.65 2.32
CA TRP A 56 5.57 16.03 1.96
C TRP A 56 6.01 16.38 0.53
N GLU A 57 7.26 16.08 0.17
CA GLU A 57 7.81 16.33 -1.17
C GLU A 57 7.05 15.55 -2.25
N LEU A 58 6.76 14.26 -2.00
CA LEU A 58 6.01 13.42 -2.93
C LEU A 58 4.58 13.97 -3.11
N ARG A 59 3.91 14.34 -2.01
CA ARG A 59 2.57 14.92 -2.07
C ARG A 59 2.55 16.19 -2.93
N LYS A 60 3.51 17.09 -2.72
CA LYS A 60 3.66 18.31 -3.53
C LYS A 60 3.93 17.99 -5.00
N ALA A 61 4.75 17.00 -5.28
CA ALA A 61 5.03 16.56 -6.65
C ALA A 61 3.78 16.02 -7.35
N LEU A 62 2.93 15.27 -6.64
CA LEU A 62 1.69 14.69 -7.18
C LEU A 62 0.55 15.72 -7.29
N GLU A 63 0.48 16.74 -6.42
CA GLU A 63 -0.48 17.86 -6.54
C GLU A 63 -0.34 18.60 -7.89
N ASN A 64 0.87 18.61 -8.46
CA ASN A 64 1.14 19.22 -9.75
C ASN A 64 0.75 18.34 -10.96
N GLU A 65 0.43 17.05 -10.75
CA GLU A 65 0.10 16.09 -11.80
C GLU A 65 -1.41 16.03 -12.04
N LYS A 66 -1.93 16.94 -12.88
CA LYS A 66 -3.39 17.09 -13.11
C LYS A 66 -4.09 15.88 -13.71
N ASN A 67 -3.35 14.99 -14.38
CA ASN A 67 -3.92 13.82 -15.07
C ASN A 67 -3.92 12.55 -14.20
N LEU A 68 -3.56 12.66 -12.92
CA LEU A 68 -3.34 11.52 -12.06
C LEU A 68 -4.17 11.61 -10.77
N VAL A 69 -5.18 10.75 -10.65
CA VAL A 69 -6.01 10.67 -9.45
C VAL A 69 -5.36 9.74 -8.43
N THR A 70 -4.82 10.32 -7.35
CA THR A 70 -4.16 9.56 -6.28
C THR A 70 -4.72 9.91 -4.89
N PRO A 71 -4.66 8.98 -3.93
CA PRO A 71 -4.98 9.24 -2.51
C PRO A 71 -3.92 10.12 -1.81
N LEU A 72 -3.77 11.39 -2.23
CA LEU A 72 -2.73 12.33 -1.76
C LEU A 72 -2.64 12.49 -0.24
N HIS A 73 -3.76 12.34 0.46
CA HIS A 73 -3.86 12.53 1.91
C HIS A 73 -3.74 11.20 2.70
N ASN A 74 -3.41 10.09 2.04
CA ASN A 74 -3.16 8.82 2.71
C ASN A 74 -1.64 8.53 2.73
N ASP A 75 -1.02 8.75 3.87
CA ASP A 75 0.43 8.57 4.03
C ASP A 75 0.85 7.11 3.87
N TYR A 76 0.03 6.14 4.27
CA TYR A 76 0.33 4.72 4.05
C TYR A 76 0.35 4.37 2.56
N TRP A 77 -0.54 4.98 1.77
CA TRP A 77 -0.54 4.83 0.32
C TRP A 77 0.71 5.45 -0.30
N LEU A 78 1.17 6.62 0.16
CA LEU A 78 2.41 7.25 -0.31
C LEU A 78 3.64 6.42 0.08
N ILE A 79 3.72 5.95 1.33
CA ILE A 79 4.80 5.12 1.85
C ILE A 79 4.96 3.83 1.04
N LYS A 80 3.87 3.23 0.56
CA LYS A 80 3.89 2.05 -0.32
C LYS A 80 4.79 2.26 -1.55
N PHE A 81 4.83 3.46 -2.12
CA PHE A 81 5.68 3.79 -3.27
C PHE A 81 7.04 4.35 -2.86
N LEU A 82 7.14 4.99 -1.69
CA LEU A 82 8.41 5.49 -1.17
C LEU A 82 9.36 4.38 -0.74
N ARG A 83 8.86 3.28 -0.14
CA ARG A 83 9.70 2.18 0.35
C ARG A 83 10.52 1.50 -0.74
N PRO A 84 9.94 1.04 -1.88
CA PRO A 84 10.73 0.51 -2.99
C PRO A 84 11.75 1.51 -3.55
N CYS A 85 11.46 2.80 -3.40
CA CYS A 85 12.29 3.91 -3.85
C CYS A 85 13.21 4.45 -2.75
N LYS A 86 13.41 3.76 -1.62
CA LYS A 86 14.29 4.19 -0.51
C LYS A 86 14.07 5.65 -0.07
N PHE A 87 12.79 6.06 -0.06
CA PHE A 87 12.33 7.40 0.27
C PHE A 87 12.85 8.52 -0.65
N TYR A 88 13.20 8.22 -1.91
CA TYR A 88 13.44 9.24 -2.95
C TYR A 88 12.11 9.66 -3.62
N PRO A 89 11.60 10.88 -3.40
CA PRO A 89 10.24 11.26 -3.83
C PRO A 89 10.05 11.29 -5.34
N GLU A 90 11.05 11.76 -6.09
CA GLU A 90 10.97 11.79 -7.56
C GLU A 90 10.88 10.37 -8.16
N SER A 91 11.66 9.43 -7.60
CA SER A 91 11.60 8.02 -8.00
C SER A 91 10.23 7.41 -7.69
N ALA A 92 9.66 7.74 -6.53
CA ALA A 92 8.32 7.30 -6.15
C ALA A 92 7.24 7.89 -7.07
N ARG A 93 7.31 9.17 -7.43
CA ARG A 93 6.40 9.78 -8.42
C ARG A 93 6.47 9.04 -9.76
N ASN A 94 7.67 8.78 -10.27
CA ASN A 94 7.86 8.06 -11.53
C ASN A 94 7.37 6.60 -11.44
N LEU A 95 7.50 5.96 -10.27
CA LEU A 95 6.93 4.64 -10.02
C LEU A 95 5.38 4.67 -10.03
N ILE A 96 4.78 5.69 -9.41
CA ILE A 96 3.31 5.85 -9.42
C ILE A 96 2.81 6.05 -10.85
N LYS A 97 3.45 6.89 -11.66
CA LYS A 97 3.09 7.09 -13.07
C LYS A 97 3.08 5.77 -13.83
N ARG A 98 4.19 5.01 -13.77
CA ARG A 98 4.30 3.68 -14.37
C ARG A 98 3.23 2.70 -13.86
N TYR A 99 2.89 2.75 -12.58
CA TYR A 99 1.85 1.90 -11.98
C TYR A 99 0.46 2.16 -12.60
N TYR A 100 0.11 3.42 -12.86
CA TYR A 100 -1.16 3.76 -13.50
C TYR A 100 -1.12 3.57 -15.03
N GLU A 101 -0.02 3.91 -15.70
CA GLU A 101 0.18 3.61 -17.12
C GLU A 101 0.05 2.10 -17.40
N PHE A 102 0.57 1.25 -16.50
CA PHE A 102 0.40 -0.20 -16.61
C PHE A 102 -1.06 -0.61 -16.54
N LYS A 103 -1.85 0.01 -15.65
CA LYS A 103 -3.29 -0.26 -15.53
C LYS A 103 -4.07 0.14 -16.77
N GLU A 104 -3.73 1.28 -17.36
CA GLU A 104 -4.36 1.73 -18.61
C GLU A 104 -3.98 0.82 -19.78
N LYS A 105 -2.69 0.53 -19.94
CA LYS A 105 -2.16 -0.33 -21.01
C LYS A 105 -2.73 -1.75 -20.94
N HIS A 106 -2.95 -2.27 -19.74
CA HIS A 106 -3.47 -3.62 -19.49
C HIS A 106 -4.89 -3.59 -18.91
N SER A 107 -5.72 -2.65 -19.36
CA SER A 107 -7.07 -2.42 -18.84
C SER A 107 -7.95 -3.66 -18.86
N SER A 108 -7.77 -4.57 -19.84
CA SER A 108 -8.49 -5.84 -19.92
C SER A 108 -8.31 -6.76 -18.71
N ILE A 109 -7.19 -6.65 -17.98
CA ILE A 109 -6.94 -7.41 -16.75
C ILE A 109 -7.72 -6.82 -15.56
N TYR A 110 -7.93 -5.50 -15.58
CA TYR A 110 -8.60 -4.77 -14.51
C TYR A 110 -10.12 -4.64 -14.73
N ASP A 111 -10.58 -4.80 -15.97
CA ASP A 111 -11.99 -4.74 -16.31
C ASP A 111 -12.78 -5.90 -15.66
N GLY A 112 -13.79 -5.54 -14.88
CA GLY A 112 -14.63 -6.50 -14.17
C GLY A 112 -13.88 -7.40 -13.18
N LEU A 113 -12.73 -6.96 -12.64
CA LEU A 113 -11.92 -7.70 -11.67
C LEU A 113 -12.68 -7.87 -10.34
N LEU A 114 -13.36 -9.01 -10.19
CA LEU A 114 -14.10 -9.37 -8.99
C LEU A 114 -13.49 -10.63 -8.36
N PRO A 115 -13.40 -10.71 -7.02
CA PRO A 115 -12.90 -11.92 -6.35
C PRO A 115 -13.61 -13.20 -6.78
N SER A 116 -14.93 -13.13 -7.05
CA SER A 116 -15.74 -14.26 -7.53
C SER A 116 -15.32 -14.80 -8.91
N LYS A 117 -14.75 -13.95 -9.77
CA LYS A 117 -14.24 -14.36 -11.09
C LYS A 117 -12.84 -14.96 -11.02
N LEU A 118 -12.10 -14.69 -9.94
CA LEU A 118 -10.76 -15.20 -9.73
C LEU A 118 -10.73 -16.53 -8.96
N THR A 119 -11.87 -16.98 -8.42
CA THR A 119 -11.95 -18.19 -7.59
C THR A 119 -11.35 -19.42 -8.26
N GLN A 120 -11.61 -19.61 -9.56
CA GLN A 120 -11.09 -20.76 -10.31
C GLN A 120 -9.56 -20.75 -10.43
N LEU A 121 -8.94 -19.57 -10.57
CA LEU A 121 -7.48 -19.44 -10.60
C LEU A 121 -6.87 -19.85 -9.25
N PHE A 122 -7.43 -19.36 -8.15
CA PHE A 122 -6.92 -19.70 -6.81
C PHE A 122 -7.13 -21.17 -6.43
N LEU A 123 -8.18 -21.82 -6.93
CA LEU A 123 -8.41 -23.25 -6.70
C LEU A 123 -7.48 -24.14 -7.54
N ALA A 124 -7.06 -23.67 -8.71
CA ALA A 124 -6.15 -24.43 -9.59
C ALA A 124 -4.75 -24.61 -8.98
N ASP A 125 -4.32 -23.67 -8.13
CA ASP A 125 -3.00 -23.68 -7.48
C ASP A 125 -2.98 -24.47 -6.15
N ILE A 126 -4.11 -25.05 -5.74
CA ILE A 126 -4.16 -25.95 -4.58
C ILE A 126 -3.88 -27.37 -5.08
N VAL A 127 -2.65 -27.84 -4.90
CA VAL A 127 -2.31 -29.26 -5.09
C VAL A 127 -3.11 -30.08 -4.07
N LYS A 128 -3.95 -30.99 -4.56
CA LYS A 128 -4.74 -31.91 -3.74
C LYS A 128 -3.88 -32.98 -3.07
#